data_AF-A0A382YV72-F1
#
_entry.id   AF-A0A382YV72-F1
#
_cell.length_a   1.000
_cell.length_b   1.000
_cell.length_c   1.000
_cell.angle_alpha   90.00
_cell.angle_beta   90.00
_cell.angle_gamma   90.00
#
_symmetry.space_group_name_H-M   'P 1'
#
loop_
_entity.id
_entity.type
_entity.pdbx_description
1 polymer ?
#
loop_
_entity_poly.entity_id
_entity_poly.type
_entity_poly.pdbx_seq_one_letter_code
_entity_poly.pdbx_strand_id
1 'polypeptide(L)'
;SLLDQVERSVILLTEPSGQELVAASYYPAHEPAISTTLIKKTLDEKKAFIWESHQNPVMSASAKRLKIKAGLYSPLTFGSHHIGVLCADSTSPSAHFNEEDLSLFISISQVLSALILANRK
;
A
#
# COMPACT_ATOMS: atom_id res chain seq x y z
N SER A 1 1.12 -3.56 17.62
CA SER A 1 0.57 -2.37 16.94
C SER A 1 0.86 -2.48 15.44
N LEU A 2 0.20 -1.70 14.57
CA LEU A 2 0.54 -1.61 13.13
C LEU A 2 2.06 -1.63 12.86
N LEU A 3 2.82 -0.83 13.60
CA LEU A 3 4.26 -0.66 13.44
C LEU A 3 5.09 -1.92 13.75
N ASP A 4 4.57 -2.82 14.59
CA ASP A 4 5.27 -4.05 14.97
C ASP A 4 5.03 -5.20 13.98
N GLN A 5 3.94 -5.11 13.20
CA GLN A 5 3.49 -6.18 12.30
C GLN A 5 3.96 -5.98 10.86
N VAL A 6 4.19 -4.73 10.45
CA VAL A 6 4.64 -4.38 9.10
C VAL A 6 6.11 -4.74 8.94
N GLU A 7 6.40 -5.64 8.00
CA GLU A 7 7.78 -6.01 7.64
C GLU A 7 8.27 -5.22 6.44
N ARG A 8 7.36 -4.86 5.53
CA ARG A 8 7.67 -4.18 4.26
C ARG A 8 6.68 -3.06 4.00
N SER A 9 7.15 -1.98 3.41
CA SER A 9 6.27 -0.88 2.96
C SER A 9 6.84 -0.22 1.72
N VAL A 10 5.97 0.27 0.85
CA VAL A 10 6.35 1.04 -0.34
C VAL A 10 5.36 2.17 -0.58
N ILE A 11 5.90 3.34 -0.93
CA ILE A 11 5.17 4.49 -1.46
C ILE A 11 5.37 4.47 -2.97
N LEU A 12 4.28 4.28 -3.70
CA LEU A 12 4.24 4.37 -5.15
C LEU A 12 3.59 5.69 -5.53
N LEU A 13 4.26 6.50 -6.35
CA LEU A 13 3.73 7.77 -6.82
C LEU A 13 3.43 7.71 -8.31
N THR A 14 2.31 8.30 -8.71
CA THR A 14 2.01 8.51 -10.13
C THR A 14 3.01 9.49 -10.71
N GLU A 15 3.61 9.13 -11.84
CA GLU A 15 4.43 10.05 -12.63
C GLU A 15 3.63 11.27 -13.09
N PRO A 16 4.28 12.41 -13.37
CA PRO A 16 3.64 13.57 -13.98
C PRO A 16 2.97 13.26 -15.33
N SER A 17 3.47 12.25 -16.06
CA SER A 17 2.90 11.72 -17.30
C SER A 17 1.54 11.02 -17.09
N GLY A 18 1.22 10.65 -15.85
CA GLY A 18 -0.03 10.02 -15.44
C GLY A 18 -0.14 8.52 -15.76
N GLN A 19 0.86 7.92 -16.41
CA GLN A 19 0.75 6.55 -16.94
C GLN A 19 1.38 5.48 -16.06
N GLU A 20 2.39 5.83 -15.26
CA GLU A 20 3.15 4.84 -14.48
C GLU A 20 3.23 5.20 -12.99
N LEU A 21 3.38 4.17 -12.16
CA LEU A 21 3.67 4.27 -10.73
C LEU A 21 5.15 4.00 -10.50
N VAL A 22 5.83 4.91 -9.81
CA VAL A 22 7.24 4.80 -9.45
C VAL A 22 7.38 4.64 -7.95
N ALA A 23 8.25 3.73 -7.51
CA ALA A 23 8.59 3.58 -6.10
C ALA A 23 9.41 4.78 -5.62
N ALA A 24 8.77 5.66 -4.85
CA ALA A 24 9.39 6.87 -4.31
C ALA A 24 10.14 6.61 -3.01
N SER A 25 9.70 5.64 -2.21
CA SER A 25 10.36 5.21 -0.99
C SER A 25 9.87 3.81 -0.61
N TYR A 26 10.72 3.03 0.06
CA TYR A 26 10.37 1.70 0.53
C TYR A 26 11.21 1.26 1.72
N TYR A 27 10.65 0.33 2.49
CA TYR A 27 11.28 -0.36 3.60
C TYR A 27 11.06 -1.86 3.45
N PRO A 28 12.05 -2.69 3.78
CA PRO A 28 13.45 -2.34 4.03
C PRO A 28 14.15 -1.85 2.74
N ALA A 29 15.31 -1.18 2.86
CA ALA A 29 15.97 -0.43 1.76
C ALA A 29 16.55 -1.26 0.59
N HIS A 30 16.05 -2.47 0.36
CA HIS A 30 16.36 -3.34 -0.77
C HIS A 30 15.17 -3.35 -1.75
N GLU A 31 15.09 -4.28 -2.69
CA GLU A 31 14.02 -4.26 -3.70
C GLU A 31 12.60 -4.26 -3.09
N PRO A 32 11.71 -3.30 -3.46
CA PRO A 32 10.38 -3.21 -2.89
C PRO A 32 9.51 -4.39 -3.31
N ALA A 33 8.81 -4.99 -2.35
CA ALA A 33 7.80 -6.00 -2.63
C ALA A 33 6.52 -5.33 -3.17
N ILE A 34 6.28 -5.46 -4.47
CA ILE A 34 5.17 -4.79 -5.16
C ILE A 34 4.17 -5.83 -5.68
N SER A 35 2.99 -5.90 -5.05
CA SER A 35 1.87 -6.71 -5.55
C SER A 35 1.02 -5.91 -6.54
N THR A 36 1.33 -6.04 -7.84
CA THR A 36 0.63 -5.32 -8.93
C THR A 36 -0.88 -5.50 -8.89
N THR A 37 -1.37 -6.67 -8.47
CA THR A 37 -2.80 -6.94 -8.36
C THR A 37 -3.46 -6.13 -7.26
N LEU A 38 -2.82 -6.03 -6.09
CA LEU A 38 -3.38 -5.32 -4.93
C LEU A 38 -3.27 -3.80 -5.13
N ILE A 39 -2.20 -3.35 -5.78
CA ILE A 39 -2.05 -1.96 -6.24
C ILE A 39 -3.16 -1.60 -7.22
N LYS A 40 -3.39 -2.42 -8.24
CA LYS A 40 -4.47 -2.20 -9.21
C LYS A 40 -5.83 -2.13 -8.52
N LYS A 41 -6.13 -3.07 -7.61
CA LYS A 41 -7.37 -3.04 -6.81
C LYS A 41 -7.52 -1.71 -6.05
N THR A 42 -6.44 -1.23 -5.42
CA THR A 42 -6.42 0.03 -4.67
C THR A 42 -6.74 1.23 -5.56
N LEU A 43 -6.17 1.26 -6.78
CA LEU A 43 -6.40 2.32 -7.75
C LEU A 43 -7.84 2.27 -8.31
N ASP A 44 -8.34 1.08 -8.64
CA ASP A 44 -9.66 0.88 -9.24
C ASP A 44 -10.78 1.20 -8.22
N GLU A 45 -10.66 0.70 -7.00
CA GLU A 45 -11.68 0.89 -5.95
C GLU A 45 -11.56 2.25 -5.25
N LYS A 46 -10.40 2.91 -5.32
CA LYS A 46 -10.08 4.18 -4.64
C LYS A 46 -10.37 4.14 -3.14
N LYS A 47 -10.18 2.98 -2.52
CA LYS A 47 -10.45 2.73 -1.10
C LYS A 47 -9.30 1.98 -0.46
N ALA A 48 -9.08 2.27 0.81
CA ALA A 48 -8.14 1.52 1.61
C ALA A 48 -8.78 0.19 2.05
N PHE A 49 -7.96 -0.85 2.20
CA PHE A 49 -8.43 -2.16 2.64
C PHE A 49 -7.32 -2.96 3.32
N ILE A 50 -7.76 -3.90 4.17
CA ILE A 50 -6.95 -5.00 4.68
C ILE A 50 -7.03 -6.15 3.68
N TRP A 51 -5.88 -6.76 3.39
CA TRP A 51 -5.78 -7.96 2.59
C TRP A 51 -5.17 -9.09 3.40
N GLU A 52 -5.80 -10.26 3.37
CA GLU A 52 -5.29 -11.45 4.03
C GLU A 52 -5.30 -12.65 3.09
N SER A 53 -4.20 -13.39 3.09
CA SER A 53 -3.99 -14.53 2.20
C SER A 53 -5.00 -15.67 2.44
N HIS A 54 -5.41 -15.89 3.69
CA HIS A 54 -6.32 -16.98 4.05
C HIS A 54 -7.77 -16.71 3.64
N GLN A 55 -8.18 -15.45 3.53
CA GLN A 55 -9.52 -15.05 3.08
C GLN A 55 -9.62 -14.99 1.54
N ASN A 56 -8.49 -15.07 0.83
CA ASN A 56 -8.40 -14.90 -0.62
C ASN A 56 -7.74 -16.14 -1.26
N PRO A 57 -8.45 -17.28 -1.38
CA PRO A 57 -7.88 -18.54 -1.86
C PRO A 57 -7.36 -18.47 -3.30
N VAL A 58 -7.93 -17.59 -4.12
CA VAL A 58 -7.40 -17.24 -5.45
C VAL A 58 -6.37 -16.12 -5.28
N MET A 59 -5.23 -16.44 -4.64
CA MET A 59 -4.13 -15.47 -4.55
C MET A 59 -3.55 -15.24 -5.95
N SER A 60 -3.31 -13.97 -6.30
CA SER A 60 -2.60 -13.64 -7.53
C SER A 60 -1.17 -14.19 -7.54
N ALA A 61 -0.63 -14.44 -8.73
CA ALA A 61 0.74 -14.95 -8.89
C ALA A 61 1.78 -14.02 -8.23
N SER A 62 1.55 -12.70 -8.25
CA SER A 62 2.40 -11.71 -7.59
C SER A 62 2.36 -11.81 -6.07
N ALA A 63 1.17 -11.91 -5.46
CA ALA A 63 1.04 -12.06 -4.01
C ALA A 63 1.64 -13.39 -3.50
N LYS A 64 1.44 -14.49 -4.25
CA LYS A 64 2.07 -15.79 -3.94
C LYS A 64 3.60 -15.73 -4.01
N ARG A 65 4.15 -15.15 -5.07
CA ARG A 65 5.61 -15.00 -5.26
C ARG A 65 6.24 -14.19 -4.12
N LEU A 66 5.57 -13.14 -3.67
CA LEU A 66 6.05 -12.26 -2.60
C LEU A 66 5.79 -12.80 -1.18
N LYS A 67 5.15 -13.97 -1.06
CA LYS A 67 4.79 -14.63 0.21
C LYS A 67 4.02 -13.72 1.19
N ILE A 68 3.22 -12.78 0.67
CA ILE A 68 2.45 -11.86 1.52
C ILE A 68 1.40 -12.68 2.28
N LYS A 69 1.34 -12.49 3.60
CA LYS A 69 0.35 -13.14 4.48
C LYS A 69 -0.77 -12.20 4.86
N ALA A 70 -0.42 -10.96 5.18
CA ALA A 70 -1.34 -9.86 5.43
C ALA A 70 -0.78 -8.57 4.84
N GLY A 71 -1.65 -7.63 4.46
CA GLY A 71 -1.25 -6.33 3.93
C GLY A 71 -2.31 -5.25 4.09
N LEU A 72 -1.86 -4.01 4.12
CA LEU A 72 -2.65 -2.80 4.12
C LEU A 72 -2.33 -2.02 2.85
N TYR A 73 -3.39 -1.61 2.17
CA TYR A 73 -3.29 -0.86 0.93
C TYR A 73 -4.18 0.35 1.02
N SER A 74 -3.67 1.51 0.64
CA SER A 74 -4.41 2.76 0.69
C SER A 74 -4.04 3.64 -0.49
N PRO A 75 -5.01 4.25 -1.19
CA PRO A 75 -4.70 5.25 -2.20
C PRO A 75 -4.12 6.50 -1.53
N LEU A 76 -3.19 7.15 -2.21
CA LEU A 76 -2.73 8.49 -1.87
C LEU A 76 -3.54 9.48 -2.70
N THR A 77 -4.48 10.17 -2.06
CA THR A 77 -5.37 11.15 -2.70
C THR A 77 -5.44 12.44 -1.91
N PHE A 78 -5.55 13.57 -2.62
CA PHE A 78 -5.79 14.86 -1.99
C PHE A 78 -6.73 15.70 -2.87
N GLY A 79 -7.96 15.90 -2.39
CA GLY A 79 -9.04 16.45 -3.20
C GLY A 79 -9.29 15.58 -4.44
N SER A 80 -9.29 16.18 -5.63
CA SER A 80 -9.42 15.47 -6.91
C SER A 80 -8.13 14.82 -7.41
N HIS A 81 -7.00 15.00 -6.73
CA HIS A 81 -5.71 14.52 -7.20
C HIS A 81 -5.46 13.08 -6.75
N HIS A 82 -5.21 12.20 -7.72
CA HIS A 82 -4.66 10.88 -7.50
C HIS A 82 -3.14 10.95 -7.53
N ILE A 83 -2.52 10.78 -6.36
CA ILE A 83 -1.08 10.97 -6.15
C ILE A 83 -0.32 9.66 -6.26
N GLY A 84 -0.93 8.55 -5.82
CA GLY A 84 -0.26 7.26 -5.78
C GLY A 84 -0.93 6.22 -4.88
N VAL A 85 -0.14 5.30 -4.33
CA VAL A 85 -0.57 4.23 -3.43
C VAL A 85 0.46 4.05 -2.31
N LEU A 86 -0.02 3.89 -1.07
CA LEU A 86 0.77 3.41 0.05
C LEU A 86 0.44 1.93 0.28
N CYS A 87 1.49 1.11 0.35
CA CYS A 87 1.40 -0.31 0.66
C CYS A 87 2.21 -0.61 1.92
N ALA A 88 1.69 -1.47 2.77
CA ALA A 88 2.43 -2.10 3.86
C ALA A 88 2.03 -3.55 3.96
N ASP A 89 2.98 -4.45 4.21
CA ASP A 89 2.69 -5.87 4.24
C ASP A 89 3.64 -6.64 5.16
N SER A 90 3.23 -7.88 5.43
CA SER A 90 3.98 -8.84 6.25
C SER A 90 3.99 -10.21 5.60
N THR A 91 5.11 -10.91 5.72
CA THR A 91 5.27 -12.33 5.36
C THR A 91 5.06 -13.26 6.55
N SER A 92 4.94 -12.72 7.76
CA SER A 92 4.67 -13.50 8.96
C SER A 92 3.27 -14.14 8.91
N PRO A 93 3.14 -15.44 9.18
CA PRO A 93 1.84 -16.10 9.27
C PRO A 93 1.00 -15.65 10.47
N SER A 94 1.61 -14.99 11.46
CA SER A 94 0.92 -14.44 12.63
C SER A 94 0.49 -12.98 12.46
N ALA A 95 0.83 -12.34 11.34
CA ALA A 95 0.44 -10.97 11.09
C ALA A 95 -1.08 -10.89 10.83
N HIS A 96 -1.74 -9.99 11.55
CA HIS A 96 -3.17 -9.74 11.45
C HIS A 96 -3.43 -8.26 11.67
N PHE A 97 -3.82 -7.56 10.60
CA PHE A 97 -4.23 -6.16 10.68
C PHE A 97 -5.72 -6.07 10.97
N ASN A 98 -6.11 -5.16 11.85
CA ASN A 98 -7.49 -4.91 12.20
C ASN A 98 -7.96 -3.52 11.70
N GLU A 99 -9.23 -3.18 11.99
CA GLU A 99 -9.81 -1.90 11.58
C GLU A 99 -9.14 -0.67 12.22
N GLU A 100 -8.57 -0.80 13.43
CA GLU A 100 -7.82 0.29 14.06
C GLU A 100 -6.49 0.55 13.33
N ASP A 101 -5.78 -0.52 12.94
CA ASP A 101 -4.59 -0.46 12.11
C ASP A 101 -4.91 0.17 10.75
N LEU A 102 -6.02 -0.21 10.12
CA LEU A 102 -6.48 0.38 8.86
C LEU A 102 -6.81 1.87 9.01
N SER A 103 -7.50 2.25 10.08
CA SER A 103 -7.85 3.65 10.35
C SER A 103 -6.61 4.54 10.54
N LEU A 104 -5.61 4.04 11.29
CA LEU A 104 -4.31 4.68 11.41
C LEU A 104 -3.60 4.78 10.05
N PHE A 105 -3.60 3.71 9.26
CA PHE A 105 -2.97 3.67 7.94
C PHE A 105 -3.61 4.65 6.94
N ILE A 106 -4.93 4.81 6.98
CA ILE A 106 -5.66 5.83 6.21
C ILE A 106 -5.21 7.23 6.64
N SER A 107 -5.11 7.47 7.94
CA SER A 107 -4.69 8.77 8.47
C SER A 107 -3.27 9.12 8.02
N ILE A 108 -2.35 8.17 8.07
CA ILE A 108 -0.98 8.32 7.53
C ILE A 108 -1.03 8.64 6.03
N SER A 109 -1.83 7.90 5.26
CA SER A 109 -1.95 8.09 3.82
C SER A 109 -2.47 9.48 3.45
N GLN A 110 -3.44 10.02 4.21
CA GLN A 110 -3.98 11.36 3.99
C GLN A 110 -2.94 12.45 4.29
N VAL A 111 -2.20 12.32 5.40
CA VAL A 111 -1.12 13.26 5.76
C VAL A 111 -0.01 13.22 4.70
N LEU A 112 0.43 12.02 4.29
CA LEU A 112 1.42 11.86 3.23
C LEU A 112 0.96 12.49 1.91
N SER A 113 -0.30 12.27 1.54
CA SER A 113 -0.89 12.85 0.33
C SER A 113 -0.81 14.37 0.31
N ALA A 114 -1.17 15.02 1.42
CA ALA A 114 -1.07 16.47 1.56
C ALA A 114 0.38 16.97 1.41
N LEU A 115 1.34 16.30 2.06
CA LEU A 115 2.76 16.65 2.03
C LEU A 115 3.38 16.46 0.64
N ILE A 116 3.10 15.33 -0.02
CA ILE A 116 3.59 15.07 -1.38
C ILE A 116 3.06 16.13 -2.35
N LEU A 117 1.77 16.45 -2.27
CA LEU A 117 1.19 17.47 -3.14
C LEU A 117 1.79 18.86 -2.89
N ALA A 118 2.03 19.22 -1.62
CA ALA A 118 2.66 20.49 -1.27
C ALA A 118 4.08 20.63 -1.85
N ASN A 119 4.84 19.52 -1.92
CA ASN A 119 6.20 19.47 -2.46
C ASN A 119 6.26 19.36 -4.00
N ARG A 120 5.13 19.14 -4.69
CA ARG A 120 5.06 19.13 -6.16
C ARG A 120 4.91 20.53 -6.77
N LYS A 121 4.88 21.58 -5.95
CA LYS A 121 4.77 22.98 -6.36
C LYS A 121 6.12 23.61 -6.65
#